data_AF-A0AAV5V4B8-F1
#
_entry.id   AF-A0AAV5V4B8-F1
#
_cell.length_a   1.000
_cell.length_b   1.000
_cell.length_c   1.000
_cell.angle_alpha   90.00
_cell.angle_beta   90.00
_cell.angle_gamma   90.00
#
_symmetry.space_group_name_H-M   'P 1'
#
loop_
_entity.id
_entity.type
_entity.pdbx_description
1 polymer ?
#
loop_
_entity_poly.entity_id
_entity_poly.type
_entity_poly.pdbx_seq_one_letter_code
_entity_poly.pdbx_strand_id
1 'polypeptide(L)'
;SFVSQIDGIQQFKFKPNSKLIITVKTSSVYYKTRLRYILETWFNLAPNYIYFVSDKLDPRLPIDLGNHFIYTKCGVTHQRSTLVCKLSVELEMFFQAKADWSCHFDDDNYVNIPNLINFLSDFNPDIPHYIGRISVGRRIKVIYRNQTIGFTFGTGGAGFCLSRWVVSKLFELAKNNITLLNVSNEIGTPDDVTLGFMI
;
A
#
# COMPACT_ATOMS: atom_id res chain seq x y z
N SER A 1 12.22 -0.77 -13.52
CA SER A 1 11.57 0.33 -12.79
C SER A 1 10.32 -0.22 -12.14
N PHE A 2 9.85 0.36 -11.02
CA PHE A 2 8.44 0.23 -10.67
C PHE A 2 7.67 0.76 -11.89
N VAL A 3 6.86 -0.09 -12.50
CA VAL A 3 6.33 0.15 -13.85
C VAL A 3 5.22 1.19 -13.75
N SER A 4 5.20 2.09 -14.73
CA SER A 4 4.24 3.16 -15.04
C SER A 4 2.80 2.66 -15.22
N GLN A 5 2.24 2.06 -14.17
CA GLN A 5 0.83 1.68 -14.08
C GLN A 5 -0.05 2.87 -13.68
N ILE A 6 0.55 4.03 -13.41
CA ILE A 6 -0.15 5.30 -13.22
C ILE A 6 -0.61 5.81 -14.58
N ASP A 7 -1.84 6.30 -14.67
CA ASP A 7 -2.29 6.95 -15.90
C ASP A 7 -1.50 8.25 -16.16
N GLY A 8 -1.01 8.40 -17.39
CA GLY A 8 0.30 8.97 -17.73
C GLY A 8 0.51 10.47 -17.55
N ILE A 9 -0.19 11.13 -16.64
CA ILE A 9 -0.12 12.57 -16.40
C ILE A 9 0.06 12.91 -14.91
N GLN A 10 -0.21 11.98 -14.00
CA GLN A 10 -0.19 12.30 -12.57
C GLN A 10 1.20 12.14 -11.96
N GLN A 11 1.81 13.26 -11.57
CA GLN A 11 3.02 13.25 -10.74
C GLN A 11 2.63 13.15 -9.27
N PHE A 12 3.31 12.30 -8.53
CA PHE A 12 3.13 12.28 -7.09
C PHE A 12 3.61 13.58 -6.46
N LYS A 13 2.77 14.18 -5.63
CA LYS A 13 3.11 15.36 -4.84
C LYS A 13 2.97 15.03 -3.37
N PHE A 14 4.09 15.02 -2.68
CA PHE A 14 4.19 14.72 -1.25
C PHE A 14 4.61 15.97 -0.48
N LYS A 15 4.15 16.07 0.77
CA LYS A 15 4.64 17.10 1.67
C LYS A 15 6.12 16.83 2.01
N PRO A 16 7.02 17.83 1.93
CA PRO A 16 8.42 17.65 2.31
C PRO A 16 8.56 17.19 3.77
N ASN A 17 9.55 16.35 4.06
CA ASN A 17 9.81 15.81 5.40
C ASN A 17 8.58 15.15 6.06
N SER A 18 7.76 14.46 5.27
CA SER A 18 6.60 13.74 5.80
C SER A 18 7.05 12.63 6.73
N LYS A 19 6.56 12.61 7.96
CA LYS A 19 6.78 11.48 8.88
C LYS A 19 5.92 10.26 8.54
N LEU A 20 4.83 10.48 7.80
CA LEU A 20 3.84 9.46 7.50
C LEU A 20 3.27 9.67 6.11
N ILE A 21 3.12 8.59 5.36
CA ILE A 21 2.23 8.50 4.20
C ILE A 21 1.27 7.35 4.42
N ILE A 22 -0.01 7.57 4.11
CA ILE A 22 -1.06 6.55 4.14
C ILE A 22 -1.61 6.41 2.72
N THR A 23 -1.68 5.18 2.24
CA THR A 23 -2.44 4.83 1.04
C THR A 23 -3.71 4.08 1.42
N VAL A 24 -4.79 4.39 0.72
CA VAL A 24 -6.06 3.66 0.78
C VAL A 24 -6.33 3.06 -0.59
N LYS A 25 -6.38 1.74 -0.66
CA LYS A 25 -6.70 1.03 -1.89
C LYS A 25 -8.20 0.96 -2.06
N THR A 26 -8.68 1.38 -3.22
CA THR A 26 -10.12 1.34 -3.53
C THR A 26 -10.34 1.05 -5.02
N SER A 27 -11.56 0.70 -5.38
CA SER A 27 -12.00 0.60 -6.78
C SER A 27 -13.18 1.51 -7.03
N SER A 28 -13.35 1.95 -8.28
CA SER A 28 -14.40 2.89 -8.65
C SER A 28 -15.84 2.41 -8.43
N VAL A 29 -16.03 1.10 -8.35
CA VAL A 29 -17.31 0.49 -7.95
C VAL A 29 -17.68 0.75 -6.49
N TYR A 30 -16.70 1.12 -5.64
CA TYR A 30 -16.87 1.33 -4.20
C TYR A 30 -16.86 2.79 -3.77
N TYR A 31 -16.72 3.74 -4.70
CA TYR A 31 -16.64 5.17 -4.33
C TYR A 31 -17.86 5.64 -3.54
N LYS A 32 -19.06 5.22 -3.94
CA LYS A 32 -20.31 5.60 -3.27
C LYS A 32 -20.60 4.84 -1.99
N THR A 33 -20.14 3.58 -1.90
CA THR A 33 -20.53 2.65 -0.84
C THR A 33 -19.49 2.52 0.26
N ARG A 34 -18.24 2.91 0.00
CA ARG A 34 -17.12 2.77 0.95
C ARG A 34 -16.32 4.06 1.08
N LEU A 35 -15.69 4.51 0.00
CA LEU A 35 -14.80 5.68 0.00
C LEU A 35 -15.46 6.94 0.57
N ARG A 36 -16.73 7.22 0.25
CA ARG A 36 -17.43 8.41 0.78
C ARG A 36 -17.33 8.50 2.31
N TYR A 37 -17.46 7.37 3.00
CA TYR A 37 -17.44 7.36 4.46
C TYR A 37 -16.05 7.65 5.01
N ILE A 38 -15.00 7.25 4.31
CA ILE A 38 -13.62 7.62 4.65
C ILE A 38 -13.44 9.14 4.52
N LEU A 39 -13.89 9.71 3.40
CA LEU A 39 -13.83 11.16 3.14
C LEU A 39 -14.61 11.99 4.16
N GLU A 40 -15.76 11.48 4.61
CA GLU A 40 -16.61 12.12 5.63
C GLU A 40 -16.08 11.91 7.07
N THR A 41 -15.10 11.02 7.28
CA THR A 41 -14.61 10.67 8.63
C THR A 41 -13.10 10.86 8.78
N TRP A 42 -12.33 9.77 8.83
CA TRP A 42 -10.93 9.78 9.28
C TRP A 42 -9.96 10.39 8.28
N PHE A 43 -10.36 10.57 7.00
CA PHE A 43 -9.61 11.39 6.05
C PHE A 43 -9.37 12.81 6.57
N ASN A 44 -10.37 13.40 7.22
CA ASN A 44 -10.31 14.78 7.73
C ASN A 44 -9.28 14.99 8.84
N LEU A 45 -8.80 13.91 9.46
CA LEU A 45 -7.80 13.98 10.53
C LEU A 45 -6.37 14.17 9.99
N ALA A 46 -6.10 13.77 8.75
CA ALA A 46 -4.77 13.86 8.14
C ALA A 46 -4.81 13.95 6.59
N PRO A 47 -5.57 14.88 6.00
CA PRO A 47 -5.80 14.91 4.55
C PRO A 47 -4.52 15.07 3.75
N ASN A 48 -3.52 15.78 4.30
CA ASN A 48 -2.21 15.99 3.67
C ASN A 48 -1.32 14.73 3.62
N TYR A 49 -1.68 13.66 4.33
CA TYR A 49 -0.88 12.44 4.43
C TYR A 49 -1.59 11.21 3.86
N ILE A 50 -2.87 11.32 3.52
CA ILE A 50 -3.70 10.23 3.02
C ILE A 50 -3.88 10.37 1.52
N TYR A 51 -3.61 9.27 0.81
CA TYR A 51 -3.72 9.16 -0.63
C TYR A 51 -4.59 7.96 -0.98
N PHE A 52 -5.38 8.05 -2.05
CA PHE A 52 -6.21 6.97 -2.53
C PHE A 52 -5.61 6.40 -3.81
N VAL A 53 -5.51 5.07 -3.92
CA VAL A 53 -5.04 4.39 -5.13
C VAL A 53 -6.21 3.64 -5.76
N SER A 54 -6.57 4.01 -6.99
CA SER A 54 -7.73 3.45 -7.67
C SER A 54 -7.60 3.34 -9.19
N ASP A 55 -8.67 2.94 -9.88
CA ASP A 55 -8.68 2.59 -11.31
C ASP A 55 -9.18 3.70 -12.25
N LYS A 56 -9.94 4.70 -11.77
CA LYS A 56 -10.42 5.80 -12.63
C LYS A 56 -10.85 7.04 -11.86
N LEU A 57 -10.85 8.17 -12.56
CA LEU A 57 -11.46 9.42 -12.09
C LEU A 57 -12.97 9.26 -11.95
N ASP A 58 -13.54 9.68 -10.82
CA ASP A 58 -14.97 9.93 -10.71
C ASP A 58 -15.19 11.43 -10.51
N PRO A 59 -15.70 12.14 -11.53
CA PRO A 59 -15.96 13.58 -11.44
C PRO A 59 -17.07 13.94 -10.44
N ARG A 60 -17.71 12.94 -9.82
CA ARG A 60 -18.77 13.13 -8.81
C ARG A 60 -18.28 12.90 -7.38
N LEU A 61 -16.97 12.71 -7.17
CA LEU A 61 -16.44 12.69 -5.81
C LEU A 61 -16.78 14.04 -5.15
N PRO A 62 -17.28 14.04 -3.89
CA PRO A 62 -17.76 15.26 -3.24
C PRO A 62 -16.64 16.28 -2.94
N ILE A 63 -15.38 15.87 -3.08
CA ILE A 63 -14.18 16.64 -2.77
C ILE A 63 -13.20 16.49 -3.94
N ASP A 64 -12.63 17.61 -4.40
CA ASP A 64 -11.46 17.59 -5.28
C ASP A 64 -10.24 17.14 -4.46
N LEU A 65 -9.88 15.88 -4.62
CA LEU A 65 -8.74 15.28 -3.93
C LEU A 65 -7.42 15.56 -4.68
N GLY A 66 -7.46 16.20 -5.85
CA GLY A 66 -6.28 16.59 -6.62
C GLY A 66 -5.23 15.48 -6.72
N ASN A 67 -4.02 15.75 -6.22
CA ASN A 67 -2.90 14.79 -6.26
C ASN A 67 -2.94 13.72 -5.15
N HIS A 68 -3.95 13.77 -4.26
CA HIS A 68 -4.20 12.73 -3.26
C HIS A 68 -5.01 11.55 -3.82
N PHE A 69 -5.47 11.62 -5.07
CA PHE A 69 -6.21 10.53 -5.70
C PHE A 69 -5.46 10.02 -6.93
N ILE A 70 -4.82 8.86 -6.79
CA ILE A 70 -3.96 8.26 -7.80
C ILE A 70 -4.74 7.33 -8.70
N TYR A 71 -4.77 7.65 -10.00
CA TYR A 71 -5.42 6.83 -11.02
C TYR A 71 -4.42 5.88 -11.68
N THR A 72 -4.75 4.59 -11.61
CA THR A 72 -3.94 3.51 -12.15
C THR A 72 -4.65 2.84 -13.32
N LYS A 73 -3.89 2.25 -14.23
CA LYS A 73 -4.39 1.35 -15.29
C LYS A 73 -4.61 -0.08 -14.78
N CYS A 74 -4.55 -0.29 -13.47
CA CYS A 74 -4.87 -1.55 -12.85
C CYS A 74 -6.37 -1.86 -12.99
N GLY A 75 -6.74 -3.13 -12.86
CA GLY A 75 -8.14 -3.55 -12.94
C GLY A 75 -9.03 -2.98 -11.82
N VAL A 76 -10.33 -3.27 -11.94
CA VAL A 76 -11.36 -2.81 -10.99
C VAL A 76 -11.71 -3.90 -9.96
N THR A 77 -11.35 -5.16 -10.23
CA THR A 77 -11.78 -6.34 -9.46
C THR A 77 -10.85 -6.67 -8.31
N HIS A 78 -11.29 -7.55 -7.39
CA HIS A 78 -10.43 -8.14 -6.35
C HIS A 78 -9.59 -9.33 -6.86
N GLN A 79 -9.30 -9.38 -8.16
CA GLN A 79 -8.41 -10.43 -8.69
C GLN A 79 -6.97 -10.17 -8.24
N ARG A 80 -6.22 -11.25 -8.02
CA ARG A 80 -4.80 -11.23 -7.60
C ARG A 80 -3.97 -10.23 -8.40
N SER A 81 -4.02 -10.29 -9.72
CA SER A 81 -3.26 -9.42 -10.61
C SER A 81 -3.61 -7.94 -10.43
N THR A 82 -4.88 -7.62 -10.15
CA THR A 82 -5.35 -6.26 -9.90
C THR A 82 -4.84 -5.73 -8.57
N LEU A 83 -4.96 -6.52 -7.51
CA LEU A 83 -4.51 -6.14 -6.16
C LEU A 83 -2.99 -5.93 -6.13
N VAL A 84 -2.23 -6.86 -6.72
CA VAL A 84 -0.77 -6.76 -6.84
C VAL A 84 -0.36 -5.54 -7.66
N CYS A 85 -1.09 -5.20 -8.72
CA CYS A 85 -0.85 -4.01 -9.51
C CYS A 85 -1.03 -2.73 -8.68
N LYS A 86 -2.14 -2.60 -7.94
CA LYS A 86 -2.41 -1.43 -7.09
C LYS A 86 -1.39 -1.33 -5.94
N LEU A 87 -1.07 -2.44 -5.27
CA LEU A 87 -0.05 -2.44 -4.21
C LEU A 87 1.34 -2.10 -4.76
N SER A 88 1.67 -2.48 -6.00
CA SER A 88 2.93 -2.07 -6.63
C SER A 88 3.03 -0.56 -6.80
N VAL A 89 1.91 0.11 -7.13
CA VAL A 89 1.84 1.58 -7.20
C VAL A 89 1.98 2.19 -5.81
N GLU A 90 1.34 1.64 -4.79
CA GLU A 90 1.50 2.09 -3.40
C GLU A 90 2.95 2.00 -2.93
N LEU A 91 3.64 0.89 -3.20
CA LEU A 91 5.07 0.74 -2.87
C LEU A 91 5.95 1.76 -3.59
N GLU A 92 5.61 2.12 -4.83
CA GLU A 92 6.30 3.19 -5.56
C GLU A 92 6.05 4.55 -4.88
N MET A 93 4.81 4.85 -4.48
CA MET A 93 4.47 6.06 -3.73
C MET A 93 5.23 6.13 -2.41
N PHE A 94 5.28 5.03 -1.66
CA PHE A 94 6.00 4.92 -0.40
C PHE A 94 7.48 5.25 -0.57
N PHE A 95 8.11 4.72 -1.63
CA PHE A 95 9.50 5.02 -1.92
C PHE A 95 9.71 6.48 -2.29
N GLN A 96 8.88 7.04 -3.18
CA GLN A 96 9.01 8.42 -3.63
C GLN A 96 8.72 9.45 -2.53
N ALA A 97 7.80 9.14 -1.61
CA ALA A 97 7.45 10.00 -0.48
C ALA A 97 8.61 10.17 0.52
N LYS A 98 9.50 9.18 0.62
CA LYS A 98 10.63 9.15 1.57
C LYS A 98 10.22 9.43 3.02
N ALA A 99 9.00 9.01 3.38
CA ALA A 99 8.49 9.21 4.72
C ALA A 99 9.18 8.30 5.73
N ASP A 100 9.12 8.64 7.02
CA ASP A 100 9.58 7.73 8.09
C ASP A 100 8.75 6.43 8.08
N TRP A 101 7.44 6.56 7.88
CA TRP A 101 6.49 5.46 7.86
C TRP A 101 5.55 5.52 6.66
N SER A 102 5.23 4.35 6.13
CA SER A 102 4.30 4.17 5.02
C SER A 102 3.26 3.11 5.38
N CYS A 103 1.98 3.48 5.37
CA CYS A 103 0.90 2.58 5.77
C CYS A 103 -0.11 2.36 4.66
N HIS A 104 -0.56 1.12 4.51
CA HIS A 104 -1.62 0.70 3.60
C HIS A 104 -2.89 0.36 4.39
N PHE A 105 -4.05 0.76 3.87
CA PHE A 105 -5.37 0.33 4.32
C PHE A 105 -6.30 0.07 3.12
N ASP A 106 -7.31 -0.77 3.32
CA ASP A 106 -8.38 -0.98 2.34
C ASP A 106 -9.54 0.01 2.58
N ASP A 107 -10.41 0.18 1.57
CA ASP A 107 -11.51 1.14 1.60
C ASP A 107 -12.66 0.79 2.56
N ASP A 108 -12.62 -0.36 3.20
CA ASP A 108 -13.53 -0.79 4.26
C ASP A 108 -12.88 -0.75 5.66
N ASN A 109 -11.72 -0.11 5.80
CA ASN A 109 -11.08 0.16 7.09
C ASN A 109 -11.47 1.51 7.70
N TYR A 110 -11.58 1.55 9.03
CA TYR A 110 -11.54 2.79 9.82
C TYR A 110 -10.20 2.89 10.54
N VAL A 111 -9.54 4.05 10.42
CA VAL A 111 -8.21 4.26 11.02
C VAL A 111 -8.28 5.34 12.08
N ASN A 112 -7.90 4.98 13.32
CA ASN A 112 -7.67 5.96 14.37
C ASN A 112 -6.30 6.65 14.16
N ILE A 113 -6.31 7.74 13.40
CA ILE A 113 -5.10 8.44 12.95
C ILE A 113 -4.22 8.94 14.13
N PRO A 114 -4.75 9.62 15.16
CA PRO A 114 -3.93 10.03 16.31
C PRO A 114 -3.24 8.86 17.00
N ASN A 115 -3.97 7.75 17.21
CA ASN A 115 -3.40 6.56 17.84
C ASN A 115 -2.34 5.89 16.97
N LEU A 116 -2.55 5.84 15.65
CA LEU A 116 -1.56 5.31 14.70
C LEU A 116 -0.25 6.11 14.77
N ILE A 117 -0.34 7.44 14.72
CA ILE A 117 0.84 8.31 14.79
C ILE A 117 1.58 8.13 16.11
N ASN A 118 0.84 8.08 17.23
CA ASN A 118 1.43 7.87 18.55
C ASN A 118 2.14 6.51 18.63
N PHE A 119 1.47 5.44 18.20
CA PHE A 119 2.03 4.10 18.18
C PHE A 119 3.31 4.00 17.33
N LEU A 120 3.32 4.58 16.12
CA LEU A 120 4.50 4.55 15.26
C LEU A 120 5.66 5.39 15.79
N SER A 121 5.40 6.39 16.65
CA SER A 121 6.44 7.23 17.23
C SER A 121 7.33 6.50 18.25
N ASP A 122 6.89 5.35 18.75
CA ASP A 122 7.65 4.51 19.69
C ASP A 122 8.73 3.66 18.98
N PHE A 123 8.74 3.64 17.64
CA PHE A 123 9.64 2.80 16.84
C PHE A 123 10.62 3.63 16.00
N ASN A 124 11.81 3.10 15.77
CA ASN A 124 12.82 3.74 14.93
C ASN A 124 12.56 3.41 13.43
N PRO A 125 12.27 4.39 12.55
CA PRO A 125 12.00 4.13 11.14
C PRO A 125 13.23 3.67 10.32
N ASP A 126 14.43 3.82 10.86
CA ASP A 126 15.69 3.46 10.18
C ASP A 126 16.13 2.02 10.43
N ILE A 127 15.30 1.21 11.10
CA ILE A 127 15.49 -0.23 11.28
C ILE A 127 14.28 -1.01 10.73
N PRO A 128 14.42 -2.32 10.45
CA PRO A 128 13.33 -3.10 9.85
C PRO A 128 12.09 -3.21 10.76
N HIS A 129 10.98 -2.64 10.31
CA HIS A 129 9.66 -2.87 10.89
C HIS A 129 8.63 -3.11 9.79
N TYR A 130 7.96 -4.26 9.88
CA TYR A 130 6.73 -4.59 9.16
C TYR A 130 5.64 -4.86 10.19
N ILE A 131 4.76 -3.89 10.37
CA ILE A 131 3.75 -3.89 11.43
C ILE A 131 2.39 -4.13 10.79
N GLY A 132 1.75 -5.24 11.15
CA GLY A 132 0.40 -5.57 10.69
C GLY A 132 -0.16 -6.74 11.47
N ARG A 133 -1.43 -7.07 11.24
CA ARG A 133 -2.06 -8.21 11.90
C ARG A 133 -1.66 -9.51 11.22
N ILE A 134 -1.02 -10.42 11.97
CA ILE A 134 -0.75 -11.79 11.51
C ILE A 134 -2.06 -12.59 11.62
N SER A 135 -2.73 -12.87 10.50
CA SER A 135 -4.03 -13.60 10.55
C SER A 135 -3.89 -15.12 10.51
N VAL A 136 -2.77 -15.64 9.99
CA VAL A 136 -2.52 -17.09 9.99
C VAL A 136 -1.68 -17.41 11.22
N GLY A 137 -2.24 -18.13 12.18
CA GLY A 137 -1.54 -18.54 13.41
C GLY A 137 -0.37 -19.52 13.18
N ARG A 138 -0.03 -19.80 11.92
CA ARG A 138 1.09 -20.65 11.49
C ARG A 138 1.78 -20.00 10.30
N ARG A 139 3.09 -20.24 10.17
CA ARG A 139 3.84 -19.85 8.96
C ARG A 139 3.23 -20.54 7.74
N ILE A 140 2.91 -19.76 6.72
CA ILE A 140 2.56 -20.28 5.41
C ILE A 140 3.83 -20.71 4.68
N LYS A 141 3.70 -21.59 3.68
CA LYS A 141 4.83 -22.10 2.90
C LYS A 141 4.60 -21.85 1.42
N VAL A 142 5.62 -21.37 0.72
CA VAL A 142 5.64 -21.25 -0.75
C VAL A 142 6.86 -21.96 -1.30
N ILE A 143 6.80 -22.35 -2.57
CA ILE A 143 7.94 -22.86 -3.31
C ILE A 143 8.51 -21.69 -4.12
N TYR A 144 9.77 -21.36 -3.89
CA TYR A 144 10.51 -20.34 -4.62
C TYR A 144 11.88 -20.90 -4.99
N ARG A 145 12.24 -20.88 -6.28
CA ARG A 145 13.51 -21.44 -6.78
C ARG A 145 13.82 -22.85 -6.26
N ASN A 146 12.84 -23.75 -6.31
CA ASN A 146 12.91 -25.14 -5.82
C ASN A 146 13.17 -25.30 -4.31
N GLN A 147 13.00 -24.24 -3.52
CA GLN A 147 13.10 -24.28 -2.07
C GLN A 147 11.74 -23.99 -1.42
N THR A 148 11.43 -24.74 -0.36
CA THR A 148 10.24 -24.47 0.45
C THR A 148 10.58 -23.42 1.49
N ILE A 149 9.97 -22.24 1.39
CA ILE A 149 10.21 -21.12 2.31
C ILE A 149 8.96 -20.90 3.14
N GLY A 150 9.12 -20.95 4.47
CA GLY A 150 8.06 -20.67 5.42
C GLY A 150 8.14 -19.23 5.93
N PHE A 151 7.03 -18.50 6.04
CA PHE A 151 7.03 -17.11 6.54
C PHE A 151 5.66 -16.71 7.11
N THR A 152 5.60 -15.55 7.77
CA THR A 152 4.36 -14.90 8.22
C THR A 152 4.19 -13.59 7.48
N PHE A 153 2.95 -13.13 7.33
CA PHE A 153 2.64 -11.88 6.65
C PHE A 153 1.56 -11.13 7.43
N GLY A 154 1.58 -9.80 7.36
CA GLY A 154 0.48 -8.96 7.79
C GLY A 154 -0.66 -9.05 6.76
N THR A 155 -1.88 -9.28 7.21
CA THR A 155 -3.04 -9.34 6.32
C THR A 155 -3.41 -7.96 5.82
N GLY A 156 -3.50 -7.80 4.50
CA GLY A 156 -3.74 -6.52 3.83
C GLY A 156 -4.99 -5.81 4.35
N GLY A 157 -6.11 -6.53 4.45
CA GLY A 157 -7.39 -5.96 4.90
C GLY A 157 -7.47 -5.56 6.38
N ALA A 158 -6.44 -5.85 7.18
CA ALA A 158 -6.30 -5.29 8.54
C ALA A 158 -5.45 -4.00 8.55
N GLY A 159 -4.88 -3.63 7.41
CA GLY A 159 -3.87 -2.62 7.27
C GLY A 159 -2.48 -3.08 7.74
N PHE A 160 -1.46 -2.40 7.21
CA PHE A 160 -0.09 -2.57 7.66
C PHE A 160 0.71 -1.27 7.51
N CYS A 161 1.83 -1.17 8.24
CA CYS A 161 2.80 -0.10 8.13
C CYS A 161 4.21 -0.66 7.93
N LEU A 162 4.98 0.00 7.09
CA LEU A 162 6.37 -0.30 6.76
C LEU A 162 7.25 0.87 7.21
N SER A 163 8.38 0.56 7.84
CA SER A 163 9.41 1.57 8.10
C SER A 163 10.11 1.99 6.82
N ARG A 164 10.68 3.20 6.81
CA ARG A 164 11.54 3.70 5.73
C ARG A 164 12.60 2.69 5.33
N TRP A 165 13.22 2.01 6.30
CA TRP A 165 14.21 0.97 6.04
C TRP A 165 13.65 -0.14 5.14
N VAL A 166 12.47 -0.70 5.47
CA VAL A 166 11.85 -1.79 4.71
C VAL A 166 11.53 -1.34 3.29
N VAL A 167 10.92 -0.16 3.15
CA VAL A 167 10.60 0.41 1.83
C VAL A 167 11.86 0.58 0.97
N SER A 168 12.99 1.01 1.57
CA SER A 168 14.25 1.15 0.85
C SER A 168 14.80 -0.17 0.33
N LYS A 169 14.67 -1.26 1.11
CA LYS A 169 15.11 -2.60 0.71
C LYS A 169 14.23 -3.21 -0.37
N LEU A 170 12.93 -3.03 -0.30
CA LEU A 170 12.01 -3.42 -1.38
C LEU A 170 12.36 -2.70 -2.69
N PHE A 171 12.78 -1.43 -2.61
CA PHE A 171 13.23 -0.69 -3.80
C PHE A 171 14.58 -1.19 -4.36
N GLU A 172 15.53 -1.55 -3.50
CA GLU A 172 16.79 -2.21 -3.91
C GLU A 172 16.52 -3.53 -4.64
N LEU A 173 15.57 -4.34 -4.16
CA LEU A 173 15.13 -5.57 -4.85
C LEU A 173 14.55 -5.27 -6.23
N ALA A 174 13.69 -4.26 -6.34
CA ALA A 174 13.06 -3.88 -7.60
C ALA A 174 14.06 -3.36 -8.64
N LYS A 175 15.15 -2.70 -8.22
CA LYS A 175 16.27 -2.34 -9.14
C LYS A 175 16.90 -3.58 -9.80
N ASN A 176 16.86 -4.71 -9.11
CA ASN A 176 17.36 -6.01 -9.58
C ASN A 176 16.24 -6.87 -10.21
N ASN A 177 15.15 -6.25 -10.67
CA ASN A 177 14.00 -6.91 -11.30
C ASN A 177 13.23 -7.90 -10.40
N ILE A 178 13.44 -7.83 -9.08
CA ILE A 178 12.66 -8.56 -8.06
C ILE A 178 11.54 -7.62 -7.59
N THR A 179 10.45 -7.58 -8.35
CA THR A 179 9.28 -6.74 -8.09
C THR A 179 8.14 -7.55 -7.47
N LEU A 180 7.22 -6.88 -6.77
CA LEU A 180 6.01 -7.52 -6.23
C LEU A 180 5.25 -8.30 -7.31
N LEU A 181 5.11 -7.72 -8.50
CA LEU A 181 4.44 -8.36 -9.63
C LEU A 181 5.15 -9.64 -10.08
N ASN A 182 6.46 -9.60 -10.29
CA ASN A 182 7.22 -10.76 -10.76
C ASN A 182 7.20 -11.88 -9.72
N VAL A 183 7.40 -11.54 -8.44
CA VAL A 183 7.38 -12.51 -7.35
C VAL A 183 5.99 -13.11 -7.18
N SER A 184 4.92 -12.30 -7.18
CA SER A 184 3.53 -12.80 -7.09
C SER A 184 3.19 -13.75 -8.24
N ASN A 185 3.65 -13.47 -9.46
CA ASN A 185 3.45 -14.36 -10.60
C ASN A 185 4.20 -15.69 -10.44
N GLU A 186 5.40 -15.67 -9.85
CA GLU A 186 6.21 -16.88 -9.62
C GLU A 186 5.62 -17.76 -8.51
N ILE A 187 5.28 -17.19 -7.35
CA ILE A 187 4.78 -17.96 -6.19
C ILE A 187 3.26 -18.14 -6.18
N GLY A 188 2.54 -17.42 -7.05
CA GLY A 188 1.10 -17.55 -7.24
C GLY A 188 0.22 -16.96 -6.15
N THR A 189 0.74 -16.09 -5.28
CA THR A 189 0.03 -15.62 -4.07
C THR A 189 -0.55 -14.20 -4.20
N PRO A 190 -1.57 -13.85 -3.38
CA PRO A 190 -2.07 -12.47 -3.23
C PRO A 190 -1.00 -11.44 -2.86
N ASP A 191 -1.36 -10.16 -2.99
CA ASP A 191 -0.47 -9.01 -2.82
C ASP A 191 0.14 -8.90 -1.41
N ASP A 192 -0.66 -9.08 -0.36
CA ASP A 192 -0.21 -9.06 1.03
C ASP A 192 0.70 -10.25 1.40
N VAL A 193 0.37 -11.44 0.90
CA VAL A 193 1.19 -12.64 1.03
C VAL A 193 2.52 -12.46 0.29
N THR A 194 2.50 -11.94 -0.93
CA THR A 194 3.72 -11.69 -1.70
C THR A 194 4.58 -10.63 -1.02
N LEU A 195 3.99 -9.56 -0.50
CA LEU A 195 4.74 -8.55 0.26
C LEU A 195 5.42 -9.17 1.49
N GLY A 196 4.70 -9.97 2.27
CA GLY A 196 5.28 -10.65 3.43
C GLY A 196 6.31 -11.72 3.10
N PHE A 197 6.31 -12.26 1.88
CA PHE A 197 7.37 -13.15 1.39
C PHE A 197 8.65 -12.37 1.02
N MET A 198 8.49 -11.15 0.48
CA MET A 198 9.62 -10.32 0.05
C MET A 198 10.34 -9.63 1.20
N ILE A 199 9.66 -9.41 2.33
CA ILE A 199 10.22 -8.84 3.57
C ILE A 199 10.87 -9.94 4.39
#